data_AF-A0A2W6D9M5-F1
#
_entry.id   AF-A0A2W6D9M5-F1
#
_cell.length_a   1.000
_cell.length_b   1.000
_cell.length_c   1.000
_cell.angle_alpha   90.00
_cell.angle_beta   90.00
_cell.angle_gamma   90.00
#
_symmetry.space_group_name_H-M   'P 1'
#
loop_
_entity.id
_entity.type
_entity.pdbx_description
1 polymer ?
#
loop_
_entity_poly.entity_id
_entity_poly.type
_entity_poly.pdbx_seq_one_letter_code
_entity_poly.pdbx_strand_id
1 'polypeptide(L)'
;MRVPVVVLAETLRGGPRDAPVNRVLKAVGTAPTTPVTGRDAGQLLGRTGGSNTADALVAAEALAIPGSTILTSDLDDLQALLADQPNIEVQVI
;
A
#
# COMPACT_ATOMS: atom_id res chain seq x y z
N MET A 1 -6.94 7.59 7.59
CA MET A 1 -5.89 6.55 7.49
C MET A 1 -6.57 5.20 7.34
N ARG A 2 -6.09 4.35 6.44
CA ARG A 2 -6.52 2.96 6.26
C ARG A 2 -5.28 2.12 5.93
N VAL A 3 -5.32 0.83 6.23
CA VAL A 3 -4.21 -0.09 5.92
C VAL A 3 -4.62 -1.01 4.75
N PRO A 4 -3.92 -0.99 3.60
CA PRO A 4 -4.16 -1.95 2.53
C PRO A 4 -4.03 -3.39 3.05
N VAL A 5 -4.95 -4.28 2.66
CA VAL A 5 -4.97 -5.66 3.20
C VAL A 5 -3.71 -6.45 2.86
N VAL A 6 -2.96 -6.08 1.82
CA VAL A 6 -1.67 -6.72 1.53
C VAL A 6 -0.65 -6.51 2.67
N VAL A 7 -0.68 -5.35 3.33
CA VAL A 7 0.21 -5.02 4.46
C VAL A 7 -0.07 -5.92 5.67
N LEU A 8 -1.31 -6.42 5.82
CA LEU A 8 -1.62 -7.40 6.86
C LEU A 8 -0.85 -8.71 6.62
N ALA A 9 -0.74 -9.14 5.36
CA ALA A 9 0.03 -10.34 5.02
C ALA A 9 1.54 -10.12 5.28
N GLU A 10 2.05 -8.91 5.04
CA GLU A 10 3.43 -8.56 5.33
C GLU A 10 3.73 -8.40 6.82
N THR A 11 2.75 -8.00 7.63
CA THR A 11 2.96 -7.64 9.04
C THR A 11 2.62 -8.78 10.01
N LEU A 12 1.51 -9.48 9.79
CA LEU A 12 1.00 -10.48 10.73
C LEU A 12 1.74 -11.80 10.58
N ARG A 13 1.91 -12.52 11.69
CA ARG A 13 2.62 -13.83 11.72
C ARG A 13 1.81 -14.97 12.33
N GLY A 14 0.56 -14.72 12.71
CA GLY A 14 -0.35 -15.73 13.25
C GLY A 14 -0.07 -16.07 14.71
N GLY A 15 0.41 -15.12 15.52
CA GLY A 15 0.83 -15.37 16.90
C GLY A 15 0.52 -14.23 17.87
N PRO A 16 0.80 -14.41 19.18
CA PRO A 16 0.48 -13.41 20.21
C PRO A 16 1.07 -12.02 19.95
N ARG A 17 2.19 -11.95 19.20
CA ARG A 17 2.84 -10.71 18.79
C ARG A 17 1.99 -9.85 17.85
N ASP A 18 0.93 -10.40 17.25
CA ASP A 18 0.01 -9.67 16.38
C ASP A 18 -1.00 -8.81 17.17
N ALA A 19 -1.14 -9.02 18.49
CA ALA A 19 -2.16 -8.34 19.29
C ALA A 19 -2.05 -6.79 19.27
N PRO A 20 -0.86 -6.18 19.36
CA PRO A 20 -0.70 -4.72 19.19
C PRO A 20 -1.08 -4.25 17.79
N VAL A 21 -0.70 -4.99 16.74
CA VAL A 21 -1.04 -4.68 15.34
C VAL A 21 -2.55 -4.69 15.14
N ASN A 22 -3.23 -5.75 15.59
CA ASN A 22 -4.68 -5.86 15.53
C ASN A 22 -5.42 -4.75 16.30
N ARG A 23 -4.84 -4.25 17.40
CA ARG A 23 -5.38 -3.10 18.12
C ARG A 23 -5.35 -1.82 17.28
N VAL A 24 -4.24 -1.56 16.58
CA VAL A 24 -4.13 -0.42 15.65
C VAL A 24 -5.09 -0.59 14.48
N LEU A 25 -5.12 -1.77 13.85
CA LEU A 25 -6.02 -2.06 12.73
C LEU A 25 -7.50 -1.84 13.08
N LYS A 26 -7.92 -2.17 14.31
CA LYS A 26 -9.28 -1.90 14.79
C LYS A 26 -9.61 -0.40 14.85
N ALA A 27 -8.63 0.46 15.11
CA ALA A 27 -8.83 1.90 15.20
C ALA A 27 -8.86 2.59 13.83
N VAL A 28 -8.11 2.06 12.84
CA VAL A 28 -7.85 2.75 11.56
C VAL A 28 -8.55 2.08 10.38
N GLY A 29 -8.94 0.81 10.51
CA GLY A 29 -9.57 0.03 9.45
C GLY A 29 -8.63 -0.41 8.33
N THR A 30 -9.18 -1.19 7.40
CA THR A 30 -8.44 -1.75 6.25
C THR A 30 -9.04 -1.29 4.92
N ALA A 31 -8.24 -1.36 3.85
CA ALA A 31 -8.67 -1.16 2.46
C ALA A 31 -8.59 -2.50 1.70
N PRO A 32 -9.73 -3.03 1.18
CA PRO A 32 -9.76 -4.34 0.55
C PRO A 32 -9.14 -4.32 -0.84
N THR A 33 -8.30 -5.30 -1.15
CA THR A 33 -7.83 -5.50 -2.53
C THR A 33 -8.97 -6.06 -3.38
N THR A 34 -9.27 -5.36 -4.47
CA THR A 34 -10.28 -5.77 -5.45
C THR A 34 -9.61 -6.21 -6.77
N PRO A 35 -10.34 -6.87 -7.69
CA PRO A 35 -9.83 -7.13 -9.03
C PRO A 35 -9.44 -5.86 -9.81
N VAL A 36 -10.01 -4.70 -9.47
CA VAL A 36 -9.61 -3.40 -10.05
C VAL A 36 -8.22 -3.02 -9.52
N THR A 37 -8.06 -3.00 -8.19
CA THR A 37 -6.76 -2.75 -7.53
C THR A 37 -5.66 -3.65 -8.09
N GLY A 38 -5.94 -4.95 -8.28
CA GLY A 38 -4.96 -5.89 -8.81
C GLY A 38 -4.55 -5.60 -10.26
N ARG A 39 -5.47 -5.13 -11.12
CA ARG A 39 -5.13 -4.74 -12.49
C ARG A 39 -4.30 -3.46 -12.52
N ASP A 40 -4.63 -2.50 -11.67
CA ASP A 40 -3.90 -1.24 -11.58
C ASP A 40 -2.48 -1.46 -11.06
N ALA A 41 -2.31 -2.31 -10.03
CA ALA A 41 -1.01 -2.75 -9.55
C ALA A 41 -0.17 -3.42 -10.67
N GLY A 42 -0.79 -4.32 -11.45
CA GLY A 42 -0.11 -4.96 -12.59
C GLY A 42 0.34 -3.96 -13.66
N GLN A 43 -0.44 -2.91 -13.93
CA GLN A 43 -0.06 -1.85 -14.86
C GLN A 43 1.12 -1.01 -14.33
N LEU A 44 1.14 -0.71 -13.03
CA LEU A 44 2.25 0.00 -12.38
C LEU A 44 3.55 -0.80 -12.49
N LEU A 45 3.49 -2.11 -12.20
CA LEU A 45 4.65 -3.01 -12.35
C LEU A 45 5.13 -3.07 -13.80
N GLY A 46 4.21 -3.25 -14.76
CA GLY A 46 4.56 -3.32 -16.18
C GLY A 46 5.20 -2.04 -16.73
N ARG A 47 4.77 -0.88 -16.24
CA ARG A 47 5.34 0.43 -16.64
C ARG A 47 6.74 0.66 -16.07
N THR A 48 6.99 0.24 -14.84
CA THR A 48 8.25 0.48 -14.13
C THR A 48 9.28 -0.64 -14.29
N GLY A 49 8.86 -1.81 -14.79
CA GLY A 49 9.67 -3.02 -14.77
C GLY A 49 9.88 -3.60 -13.36
N GLY A 50 9.14 -3.10 -12.37
CA GLY A 50 9.22 -3.55 -10.98
C GLY A 50 8.58 -4.92 -10.76
N SER A 51 8.91 -5.55 -9.64
CA SER A 51 8.37 -6.86 -9.22
C SER A 51 7.77 -6.87 -7.82
N ASN A 52 7.89 -5.77 -7.06
CA ASN A 52 7.30 -5.69 -5.72
C ASN A 52 5.77 -5.54 -5.80
N THR A 53 5.08 -6.68 -5.71
CA THR A 53 3.62 -6.75 -5.84
C THR A 53 2.90 -6.09 -4.66
N ALA A 54 3.50 -6.10 -3.46
CA ALA A 54 2.90 -5.49 -2.28
C ALA A 54 2.86 -3.96 -2.43
N ASP A 55 4.00 -3.35 -2.78
CA ASP A 55 4.09 -1.90 -3.00
C ASP A 55 3.19 -1.45 -4.14
N ALA A 56 3.13 -2.21 -5.24
CA ALA A 56 2.23 -1.90 -6.34
C ALA A 56 0.75 -1.93 -5.94
N LEU A 57 0.35 -2.84 -5.04
CA LEU A 57 -1.00 -2.87 -4.48
C LEU A 57 -1.26 -1.69 -3.53
N VAL A 58 -0.28 -1.30 -2.72
CA VAL A 58 -0.38 -0.10 -1.87
C VAL A 58 -0.53 1.17 -2.72
N ALA A 59 0.30 1.31 -3.76
CA ALA A 59 0.23 2.43 -4.70
C ALA A 59 -1.11 2.46 -5.46
N ALA A 60 -1.61 1.30 -5.92
CA ALA A 60 -2.90 1.20 -6.59
C ALA A 60 -4.08 1.62 -5.70
N GLU A 61 -4.07 1.21 -4.42
CA GLU A 61 -5.08 1.68 -3.45
C GLU A 61 -5.02 3.19 -3.22
N ALA A 62 -3.81 3.77 -3.17
CA ALA A 62 -3.65 5.22 -3.04
C ALA A 62 -4.23 5.97 -4.26
N LEU A 63 -4.02 5.46 -5.47
CA LEU A 63 -4.57 6.04 -6.70
C LEU A 63 -6.10 6.02 -6.75
N ALA A 64 -6.73 5.06 -6.09
CA ALA A 64 -8.19 5.02 -5.98
C ALA A 64 -8.76 6.12 -5.05
N ILE A 65 -7.91 6.79 -4.28
CA ILE A 65 -8.30 7.83 -3.31
C ILE A 65 -7.58 9.15 -3.67
N PRO A 66 -8.25 10.07 -4.40
CA PRO A 66 -7.65 11.34 -4.79
C PRO A 66 -7.12 12.13 -3.60
N GLY A 67 -5.88 12.64 -3.70
CA GLY A 67 -5.24 13.42 -2.65
C GLY A 67 -4.83 12.61 -1.42
N SER A 68 -4.60 11.30 -1.57
CA SER A 68 -4.10 10.46 -0.49
C SER A 68 -2.59 10.62 -0.30
N THR A 69 -2.16 10.41 0.96
CA THR A 69 -0.76 10.34 1.35
C THR A 69 -0.44 8.91 1.77
N ILE A 70 0.63 8.34 1.22
CA ILE A 70 1.20 7.07 1.66
C ILE A 70 2.28 7.35 2.71
N LEU A 71 2.17 6.65 3.85
CA LEU A 71 3.17 6.68 4.90
C LEU A 71 4.07 5.44 4.77
N THR A 72 5.37 5.62 4.64
CA THR A 72 6.33 4.53 4.42
C THR A 72 7.64 4.78 5.18
N SER A 73 8.33 3.73 5.61
CA SER A 73 9.72 3.85 6.09
C SER A 73 10.75 3.88 4.96
N ASP A 74 10.35 3.45 3.76
CA ASP A 74 11.19 3.41 2.56
C ASP A 74 10.50 4.14 1.41
N LEU A 75 11.09 5.24 0.96
CA LEU A 75 10.57 6.07 -0.11
C LEU A 75 10.88 5.50 -1.50
N ASP A 76 12.03 4.85 -1.64
CA ASP A 76 12.62 4.58 -2.96
C ASP A 76 11.74 3.61 -3.76
N ASP A 77 11.20 2.60 -3.07
CA ASP A 77 10.34 1.58 -3.67
C ASP A 77 9.01 2.16 -4.20
N LEU A 78 8.42 3.12 -3.49
CA LEU A 78 7.14 3.72 -3.86
C LEU A 78 7.27 4.88 -4.85
N GLN A 79 8.36 5.63 -4.80
CA GLN A 79 8.60 6.75 -5.72
C GLN A 79 8.69 6.29 -7.16
N ALA A 80 9.35 5.16 -7.43
CA ALA A 80 9.44 4.61 -8.78
C ALA A 80 8.04 4.26 -9.35
N LEU A 81 7.15 3.69 -8.53
CA LEU A 81 5.79 3.33 -8.92
C LEU A 81 4.90 4.56 -9.18
N LEU A 82 5.13 5.66 -8.44
CA LEU A 82 4.28 6.84 -8.43
C LEU A 82 4.86 8.05 -9.19
N ALA A 83 5.99 7.90 -9.88
CA ALA A 83 6.70 9.00 -10.54
C ALA A 83 5.83 9.88 -11.45
N ASP A 84 4.84 9.29 -12.14
CA ASP A 84 3.90 10.01 -13.04
C ASP A 84 2.56 10.37 -12.37
N GLN A 85 2.45 10.29 -11.05
CA GLN A 85 1.20 10.44 -10.29
C GLN A 85 1.31 11.64 -9.32
N PRO A 86 1.19 12.88 -9.82
CA PRO A 86 1.46 14.08 -9.03
C PRO A 86 0.46 14.34 -7.90
N ASN A 87 -0.65 13.59 -7.87
CA ASN A 87 -1.73 13.76 -6.89
C ASN A 87 -1.61 12.83 -5.68
N ILE A 88 -0.56 12.00 -5.61
CA ILE A 88 -0.28 11.11 -4.48
C ILE A 88 0.98 11.60 -3.78
N GLU A 89 0.86 11.87 -2.48
CA GLU A 89 2.01 12.24 -1.65
C GLU A 89 2.60 10.98 -1.01
N VAL A 90 3.92 10.90 -0.92
CA VAL A 90 4.62 9.83 -0.16
C VAL A 90 5.46 10.50 0.92
N GLN A 91 5.25 10.10 2.18
CA GLN A 91 5.87 10.69 3.34
C GLN A 91 6.56 9.63 4.20
N VAL A 92 7.72 9.99 4.75
CA VAL A 92 8.49 9.13 5.67
C VAL A 92 7.91 9.18 7.07
N ILE A 93 7.84 8.04 7.75
CA ILE A 93 7.47 7.90 9.17
C ILE A 93 8.63 7.42 10.05
#